data_AF-A0A4Q9L9S4-F1
#
_entry.id   AF-A0A4Q9L9S4-F1
#
_cell.length_a   1.000
_cell.length_b   1.000
_cell.length_c   1.000
_cell.angle_alpha   90.00
_cell.angle_beta   90.00
_cell.angle_gamma   90.00
#
_symmetry.space_group_name_H-M   'P 1'
#
loop_
_entity.id
_entity.type
_entity.pdbx_description
1 polymer ?
#
loop_
_entity_poly.entity_id
_entity_poly.type
_entity_poly.pdbx_seq_one_letter_code
_entity_poly.pdbx_strand_id
1 'polypeptide(L)' 'FDDEDIFVFEIDDNNSCTLKSNEFVANWKREIDLYLLNGKSVPAFLSAVTLELYNQKTYG' A
#
# COMPACT_ATOMS: atom_id res chain seq x y z
N PHE A 1 -5.48 -12.91 -6.15
CA PHE A 1 -5.25 -12.65 -4.72
C PHE A 1 -4.77 -13.93 -4.15
N ASP A 2 -3.45 -14.08 -4.17
CA ASP A 2 -2.77 -15.21 -3.56
C ASP A 2 -2.29 -14.76 -2.18
N ASP A 3 -1.94 -15.69 -1.30
CA ASP A 3 -1.53 -15.39 0.09
C ASP A 3 -0.26 -14.52 0.19
N GLU A 4 0.37 -14.22 -0.94
CA GLU A 4 1.57 -13.39 -1.09
C GLU A 4 1.26 -11.91 -1.39
N ASP A 5 0.00 -11.55 -1.67
CA ASP A 5 -0.44 -10.17 -1.93
C ASP A 5 -0.58 -9.36 -0.64
N ILE A 6 0.54 -9.11 0.04
CA ILE A 6 0.59 -8.46 1.36
C ILE A 6 1.38 -7.15 1.36
N PHE A 7 0.94 -6.21 2.19
CA PHE A 7 1.74 -5.05 2.59
C PHE A 7 2.35 -5.29 3.97
N VAL A 8 3.66 -5.06 4.11
CA VAL A 8 4.36 -5.21 5.39
C VAL A 8 4.96 -3.88 5.79
N PHE A 9 4.43 -3.29 6.86
CA PHE A 9 4.97 -2.08 7.47
C PHE A 9 5.82 -2.46 8.68
N GLU A 10 7.05 -1.95 8.73
CA GLU A 10 7.97 -2.12 9.84
C GLU A 10 8.18 -0.79 10.56
N ILE A 11 8.08 -0.82 11.88
CA ILE A 11 8.38 0.31 12.75
C ILE A 11 9.73 0.02 13.41
N ASP A 12 10.69 0.91 13.21
CA ASP A 12 12.01 0.80 13.84
C ASP A 12 12.05 1.43 15.24
N ASP A 13 13.18 1.26 15.93
CA ASP A 13 13.41 1.83 17.27
C ASP A 13 13.37 3.38 17.30
N ASN A 14 13.49 4.03 16.14
CA ASN A 14 13.37 5.48 15.99
C ASN A 14 11.93 5.92 15.69
N ASN A 15 10.96 5.01 15.81
CA ASN A 15 9.56 5.22 15.49
C ASN A 15 9.33 5.62 14.02
N SER A 16 10.26 5.26 13.14
CA SER A 16 10.13 5.40 11.69
C SER A 16 9.34 4.24 11.12
N CYS A 17 8.34 4.52 10.28
CA CYS A 17 7.53 3.51 9.61
C CYS A 17 8.02 3.33 8.16
N THR A 18 8.37 2.11 7.79
CA THR A 18 8.86 1.76 6.45
C THR A 18 7.99 0.69 5.83
N LEU A 19 7.72 0.80 4.53
CA LEU A 19 7.01 -0.23 3.76
C LEU A 19 8.05 -1.13 3.09
N LYS A 20 8.02 -2.43 3.39
CA LYS A 20 8.88 -3.40 2.72
C LYS A 20 8.46 -3.59 1.27
N SER A 21 9.44 -3.66 0.37
CA SER A 21 9.22 -3.92 -1.04
C SER A 21 8.98 -5.42 -1.28
N ASN A 22 7.98 -5.74 -2.09
CA ASN A 22 7.71 -7.07 -2.64
C ASN A 22 7.02 -6.91 -4.02
N GLU A 23 6.70 -8.03 -4.67
CA GLU A 23 6.06 -8.00 -6.00
C GLU A 23 4.70 -7.29 -5.99
N PHE A 24 3.90 -7.48 -4.94
CA PHE A 24 2.61 -6.83 -4.81
C PHE A 24 2.74 -5.32 -4.65
N VAL A 25 3.64 -4.85 -3.78
CA VAL A 25 3.95 -3.43 -3.52
C VAL A 25 4.41 -2.72 -4.79
N ALA A 26 5.13 -3.40 -5.69
CA ALA A 26 5.58 -2.82 -6.95
C ALA A 26 4.43 -2.35 -7.85
N ASN A 27 3.24 -2.96 -7.71
CA ASN A 27 2.04 -2.58 -8.46
C ASN A 27 1.41 -1.26 -7.98
N TRP A 28 1.76 -0.78 -6.78
CA TRP A 28 1.15 0.37 -6.12
C TRP A 28 2.04 1.61 -6.08
N LYS A 29 3.03 1.69 -6.97
CA LYS A 29 4.03 2.78 -6.97
C LYS A 29 3.38 4.17 -6.99
N ARG A 30 2.29 4.34 -7.76
CA ARG A 30 1.58 5.62 -7.86
C ARG A 30 0.96 6.03 -6.51
N GLU A 31 0.27 5.12 -5.85
CA GLU A 31 -0.40 5.33 -4.56
C GLU A 31 0.63 5.53 -3.45
N ILE A 32 1.75 4.80 -3.50
CA ILE A 32 2.89 4.98 -2.59
C ILE A 32 3.45 6.40 -2.74
N ASP A 33 3.73 6.85 -3.96
CA ASP A 33 4.28 8.18 -4.21
C ASP A 33 3.31 9.28 -3.72
N LEU A 34 2.02 9.13 -4.03
CA LEU A 34 0.99 10.12 -3.66
C LEU A 34 0.74 10.17 -2.16
N TYR A 35 0.48 9.03 -1.52
CA TYR A 35 -0.06 8.99 -0.16
C TYR A 35 1.00 8.71 0.90
N LEU A 36 2.04 7.91 0.61
CA LEU A 36 3.10 7.60 1.57
C LEU A 36 4.26 8.60 1.48
N LEU A 37 4.80 8.84 0.29
CA LEU A 37 5.97 9.71 0.14
C LEU A 37 5.61 11.19 0.24
N ASN A 38 4.61 11.64 -0.52
CA ASN A 38 4.18 13.04 -0.53
C ASN A 38 3.15 13.33 0.56
N GLY A 39 2.16 12.44 0.72
CA GLY A 39 1.07 12.62 1.68
C GLY A 39 1.38 12.23 3.14
N LYS A 40 2.47 11.48 3.38
CA LYS A 40 2.88 10.98 4.71
C LYS A 40 1.76 10.29 5.51
N SER A 41 0.86 9.56 4.83
CA SER A 41 -0.33 8.96 5.44
C SER A 41 -0.57 7.51 4.98
N VAL A 42 -0.25 6.57 5.87
CA VAL A 42 -0.56 5.14 5.69
C VAL A 42 -2.07 4.87 5.56
N PRO A 43 -2.95 5.48 6.38
CA PRO A 43 -4.40 5.28 6.22
C PRO A 43 -4.94 5.73 4.86
N ALA A 44 -4.44 6.85 4.32
CA ALA A 44 -4.86 7.33 3.00
C ALA A 44 -4.42 6.37 1.90
N PHE A 45 -3.19 5.88 1.97
CA PHE A 45 -2.67 4.85 1.07
C PHE A 45 -3.56 3.59 1.07
N LEU A 46 -3.80 3.01 2.24
CA LEU A 46 -4.59 1.78 2.37
C LEU A 46 -6.04 1.98 1.91
N SER A 47 -6.62 3.16 2.13
CA SER A 47 -7.96 3.51 1.66
C SER A 47 -8.03 3.56 0.14
N ALA A 48 -7.06 4.20 -0.52
CA ALA A 48 -6.99 4.28 -1.98
C ALA A 48 -6.80 2.90 -2.61
N VAL A 49 -5.88 2.10 -2.06
CA VAL A 49 -5.66 0.71 -2.48
C VAL A 49 -6.93 -0.11 -2.35
N THR A 50 -7.64 0.00 -1.21
CA THR A 50 -8.89 -0.74 -0.97
C THR A 50 -9.96 -0.40 -2.01
N LEU A 51 -10.13 0.89 -2.33
CA LEU A 51 -11.10 1.33 -3.34
C LEU A 51 -10.75 0.83 -4.74
N GLU A 52 -9.47 0.89 -5.11
CA GLU A 52 -8.99 0.40 -6.40
C GLU A 52 -9.19 -1.11 -6.54
N LEU A 53 -8.80 -1.89 -5.52
CA LEU A 53 -9.02 -3.34 -5.47
C LEU A 53 -10.50 -3.71 -5.52
N TYR A 54 -11.35 -2.94 -4.83
CA TYR A 54 -12.80 -3.11 -4.88
C TYR A 54 -13.34 -2.88 -6.31
N ASN A 55 -12.95 -1.78 -6.95
CA ASN A 55 -13.40 -1.44 -8.31
C ASN A 55 -12.97 -2.51 -9.33
N GLN A 56 -11.75 -3.04 -9.21
CA GLN A 56 -11.26 -4.13 -10.05
C GLN A 56 -12.08 -5.42 -9.91
N LYS A 57 -12.66 -5.67 -8.73
CA LYS A 57 -13.56 -6.83 -8.48
C LYS A 57 -15.03 -6.59 -8.89
N THR A 58 -15.39 -5.44 -9.47
CA THR A 58 -16.78 -5.11 -9.81
C THR A 58 -17.15 -5.20 -11.29
N TYR A 59 -16.26 -5.67 -12.17
CA TYR A 59 -16.65 -6.17 -13.50
C TYR A 59 -16.95 -7.67 -13.42
N GLY A 60 -18.03 -8.01 -12.72
CA GLY A 60 -18.70 -9.31 -12.82
C GLY A 60 -19.75 -9.30 -13.92
#